data_AF-A0A6G8NHS2-F1
#
_entry.id   AF-A0A6G8NHS2-F1
#
_cell.length_a   1.000
_cell.length_b   1.000
_cell.length_c   1.000
_cell.angle_alpha   90.00
_cell.angle_beta   90.00
_cell.angle_gamma   90.00
#
_symmetry.space_group_name_H-M   'P 1'
#
loop_
_entity.id
_entity.type
_entity.pdbx_description
1 polymer ?
#
loop_
_entity_poly.entity_id
_entity_poly.type
_entity_poly.pdbx_seq_one_letter_code
_entity_poly.pdbx_strand_id
1 'polypeptide(L)'
;MQTGILKSDLSVGDIIGHAVIWILLSIVTFGLALFVFPYYMARFIIGRTNVVDASGMRIGRLECTIDLASIVGNIVIWAIISVLTLGLGYIVFMYKIYAHCLNHTKIAAV
;
A
#
# COMPACT_ATOMS: atom_id res chain seq x y z
N MET A 1 -5.44 28.69 1.91
CA MET A 1 -5.04 27.27 1.99
C MET A 1 -5.53 26.62 0.69
N GLN A 2 -4.65 26.37 -0.28
CA GLN A 2 -5.07 25.63 -1.50
C GLN A 2 -5.44 24.21 -1.07
N THR A 3 -6.73 23.88 -1.17
CA THR A 3 -7.23 22.53 -0.92
C THR A 3 -6.78 21.64 -2.08
N GLY A 4 -5.63 20.98 -1.93
CA GLY A 4 -5.19 19.97 -2.87
C GLY A 4 -6.15 18.77 -2.87
N ILE A 5 -6.67 18.41 -4.03
CA ILE A 5 -7.52 17.23 -4.24
C ILE A 5 -6.59 16.04 -4.54
N LEU A 6 -6.84 14.89 -3.91
CA LEU A 6 -6.13 13.65 -4.23
C LEU A 6 -6.77 12.99 -5.44
N LYS A 7 -5.98 12.78 -6.50
CA LYS A 7 -6.41 12.10 -7.72
C LYS A 7 -5.51 10.90 -7.98
N SER A 8 -6.11 9.73 -8.11
CA SER A 8 -5.40 8.50 -8.45
C SER A 8 -5.37 8.31 -9.96
N ASP A 9 -4.18 8.21 -10.54
CA ASP A 9 -3.97 7.90 -11.96
C ASP A 9 -3.76 6.37 -12.17
N LEU A 10 -4.41 5.55 -11.34
CA LEU A 10 -4.30 4.11 -11.38
C LEU A 10 -5.10 3.53 -12.56
N SER A 11 -4.42 2.94 -13.53
CA SER A 11 -5.07 2.26 -14.66
C SER A 11 -5.52 0.85 -14.27
N VAL A 12 -6.61 0.36 -14.86
CA VAL A 12 -7.03 -1.04 -14.69
C VAL A 12 -5.94 -2.02 -15.16
N GLY A 13 -5.16 -1.64 -16.19
CA GLY A 13 -4.04 -2.45 -16.66
C GLY A 13 -2.92 -2.61 -15.62
N ASP A 14 -2.65 -1.55 -14.85
CA ASP A 14 -1.68 -1.58 -13.75
C ASP A 14 -2.13 -2.52 -12.62
N ILE A 15 -3.42 -2.50 -12.31
CA ILE A 15 -4.03 -3.37 -11.29
C ILE A 15 -3.91 -4.84 -11.71
N ILE A 16 -4.23 -5.15 -12.97
CA ILE A 16 -4.15 -6.52 -13.50
C ILE A 16 -2.69 -7.00 -13.49
N GLY A 17 -1.75 -6.18 -13.97
CA GLY A 17 -0.33 -6.53 -13.95
C GLY A 17 0.18 -6.81 -12.53
N HIS A 18 -0.19 -5.96 -11.57
CA HIS A 18 0.14 -6.17 -10.16
C HIS A 18 -0.48 -7.47 -9.63
N ALA A 19 -1.77 -7.72 -9.89
CA ALA A 19 -2.47 -8.92 -9.45
C ALA A 19 -1.82 -10.21 -9.97
N VAL A 20 -1.43 -10.26 -11.25
CA VAL A 20 -0.78 -11.44 -11.84
C VAL A 20 0.55 -11.75 -11.14
N ILE A 21 1.38 -10.73 -10.89
CA ILE A 21 2.66 -10.91 -10.19
C ILE A 21 2.44 -11.48 -8.78
N TRP A 22 1.46 -10.95 -8.06
CA TRP A 22 1.16 -11.41 -6.69
C TRP A 22 0.53 -12.80 -6.65
N ILE A 23 -0.28 -13.16 -7.64
CA ILE A 23 -0.81 -14.52 -7.77
C ILE A 23 0.36 -15.50 -7.98
N LEU A 24 1.28 -15.22 -8.90
CA LEU A 24 2.46 -16.06 -9.13
C LEU A 24 3.33 -16.17 -7.87
N LEU A 25 3.59 -15.05 -7.19
CA LEU A 25 4.33 -15.05 -5.91
C LEU A 25 3.60 -15.85 -4.85
N SER A 26 2.27 -15.77 -4.76
CA SER A 26 1.50 -16.54 -3.79
C SER A 26 1.64 -18.04 -4.02
N ILE A 27 1.68 -18.49 -5.28
CA ILE A 27 1.89 -19.90 -5.62
C ILE A 27 3.30 -20.35 -5.21
N VAL A 28 4.34 -19.60 -5.59
CA VAL A 28 5.75 -19.94 -5.30
C VAL A 28 6.06 -19.91 -3.80
N THR A 29 5.38 -19.04 -3.05
CA THR A 29 5.60 -18.86 -1.60
C THR A 29 4.58 -19.59 -0.72
N PHE A 30 3.73 -20.45 -1.30
CA PHE A 30 2.65 -21.15 -0.60
C PHE A 30 1.73 -20.22 0.22
N GLY A 31 1.40 -19.05 -0.34
CA GLY A 31 0.52 -18.06 0.26
C GLY A 31 1.21 -17.06 1.19
N LEU A 32 2.51 -17.22 1.51
CA LEU A 32 3.22 -16.27 2.36
C LEU A 32 3.28 -14.85 1.76
N ALA A 33 3.37 -14.73 0.44
CA ALA A 33 3.31 -13.45 -0.26
C ALA A 33 2.01 -12.69 0.02
N LEU A 34 0.89 -13.36 0.29
CA LEU A 34 -0.39 -12.71 0.58
C LEU A 34 -0.36 -11.88 1.87
N PHE A 35 0.52 -12.20 2.83
CA PHE A 35 0.71 -11.37 4.03
C PHE A 35 1.45 -10.07 3.75
N VAL A 36 2.28 -10.05 2.71
CA VAL A 36 3.07 -8.88 2.30
C VAL A 36 2.30 -8.03 1.29
N PHE A 37 1.40 -8.63 0.53
CA PHE A 37 0.59 -8.00 -0.50
C PHE A 37 -0.10 -6.69 -0.07
N PRO A 38 -0.79 -6.59 1.09
CA PRO A 38 -1.48 -5.35 1.49
C PRO A 38 -0.54 -4.14 1.59
N TYR A 39 0.71 -4.34 2.00
CA TYR A 39 1.71 -3.26 2.05
C TYR A 39 2.06 -2.75 0.66
N TYR A 40 2.31 -3.68 -0.27
CA TYR A 40 2.64 -3.30 -1.65
C TYR A 40 1.45 -2.70 -2.37
N MET A 41 0.24 -3.21 -2.13
CA MET A 41 -0.99 -2.64 -2.66
C MET A 41 -1.17 -1.20 -2.17
N ALA A 42 -1.06 -0.96 -0.86
CA ALA A 42 -1.19 0.39 -0.30
C ALA A 42 -0.10 1.34 -0.85
N ARG A 43 1.16 0.90 -0.88
CA ARG A 43 2.27 1.68 -1.44
C ARG A 43 2.07 1.98 -2.93
N PHE A 44 1.56 1.02 -3.69
CA PHE A 44 1.30 1.17 -5.12
C PHE A 44 0.20 2.20 -5.39
N ILE A 45 -0.91 2.13 -4.66
CA ILE A 45 -2.02 3.09 -4.77
C ILE A 45 -1.56 4.48 -4.37
N ILE A 46 -0.91 4.62 -3.21
CA ILE A 46 -0.39 5.90 -2.72
C ILE A 46 0.61 6.48 -3.72
N GLY A 47 1.56 5.67 -4.18
CA GLY A 47 2.55 6.07 -5.16
C GLY A 47 1.95 6.48 -6.51
N ARG A 48 0.73 6.06 -6.86
CA ARG A 48 0.03 6.48 -8.09
C ARG A 48 -0.98 7.61 -7.85
N THR A 49 -1.02 8.15 -6.64
CA THR A 49 -1.90 9.26 -6.27
C THR A 49 -1.15 10.58 -6.34
N ASN A 50 -1.70 11.50 -7.13
CA ASN A 50 -1.21 12.86 -7.31
C ASN A 50 -2.09 13.84 -6.55
N VAL A 51 -1.49 14.92 -6.08
CA VAL A 51 -2.20 16.06 -5.51
C VAL A 51 -2.42 17.06 -6.64
N VAL A 52 -3.67 17.43 -6.89
CA VAL A 52 -4.06 18.42 -7.89
C VAL A 52 -4.69 19.65 -7.23
N ASP A 53 -4.43 20.84 -7.77
CA ASP A 53 -5.08 22.07 -7.35
C ASP A 53 -6.54 22.15 -7.87
N ALA A 54 -7.31 23.12 -7.39
CA ALA A 54 -8.68 23.39 -7.84
C ALA A 54 -8.80 23.65 -9.36
N SER A 55 -7.70 24.09 -9.99
CA SER A 55 -7.56 24.28 -11.44
C SER A 55 -7.29 22.98 -12.22
N GLY A 56 -7.08 21.85 -11.53
CA GLY A 56 -6.73 20.56 -12.12
C GLY A 56 -5.24 20.38 -12.43
N MET A 57 -4.39 21.37 -12.13
CA MET A 57 -2.94 21.24 -12.26
C MET A 57 -2.34 20.35 -11.16
N ARG A 58 -1.40 19.48 -11.54
CA ARG A 58 -0.65 18.63 -10.58
C ARG A 58 0.31 19.51 -9.77
N ILE A 59 0.13 19.53 -8.45
CA ILE A 59 0.96 20.30 -7.50
C ILE A 59 1.93 19.42 -6.71
N GLY A 60 1.75 18.11 -6.72
CA GLY A 60 2.63 17.18 -6.03
C GLY A 60 2.22 15.72 -6.26
N ARG A 61 3.07 14.80 -5.82
CA ARG A 61 2.80 13.36 -5.81
C ARG A 61 2.94 12.83 -4.40
N LEU A 62 2.08 11.87 -4.02
CA LEU A 62 2.23 11.18 -2.76
C LEU A 62 3.37 10.16 -2.89
N GLU A 63 4.39 10.30 -2.05
CA GLU A 63 5.51 9.40 -1.96
C GLU A 63 5.52 8.73 -0.58
N CYS A 64 5.31 7.42 -0.57
CA CYS A 64 5.45 6.60 0.62
C CYS A 64 6.93 6.21 0.76
N THR A 65 7.64 6.89 1.65
CA THR A 65 9.08 6.69 1.89
C THR A 65 9.37 5.49 2.79
N ILE A 66 8.39 4.61 3.02
CA ILE A 66 8.64 3.46 3.89
C ILE A 66 9.48 2.43 3.14
N ASP A 67 10.63 2.13 3.73
CA ASP A 67 11.45 0.99 3.32
C ASP A 67 10.83 -0.31 3.87
N LEU A 68 10.61 -1.26 2.97
CA LEU A 68 9.96 -2.54 3.29
C LEU A 68 10.71 -3.30 4.38
N ALA A 69 12.03 -3.18 4.43
CA ALA A 69 12.87 -3.80 5.47
C ALA A 69 12.49 -3.32 6.89
N SER A 70 12.13 -2.04 7.03
CA SER A 70 11.69 -1.48 8.31
C SER A 70 10.34 -2.05 8.77
N ILE A 71 9.51 -2.49 7.82
CA ILE A 71 8.16 -3.02 8.11
C ILE A 71 8.12 -4.53 8.28
N VAL A 72 9.17 -5.26 7.86
CA VAL A 72 9.23 -6.73 7.99
C VAL A 72 8.92 -7.18 9.41
N GLY A 73 9.45 -6.48 10.43
CA GLY A 73 9.16 -6.79 11.84
C GLY A 73 7.66 -6.73 12.17
N ASN A 74 6.95 -5.72 11.68
CA ASN A 74 5.51 -5.58 11.91
C ASN A 74 4.72 -6.66 11.14
N ILE A 75 5.12 -6.97 9.90
CA ILE A 75 4.50 -8.05 9.10
C ILE A 75 4.61 -9.39 9.83
N VAL A 76 5.79 -9.73 10.35
CA VAL A 76 6.02 -11.01 11.04
C VAL A 76 5.16 -11.12 12.29
N ILE A 77 5.07 -10.06 13.11
CA ILE A 77 4.24 -10.06 14.33
C ILE A 77 2.77 -10.30 13.97
N TRP A 78 2.23 -9.56 13.00
CA TRP A 78 0.83 -9.70 12.62
C TRP A 78 0.54 -10.99 11.87
N ALA A 79 1.50 -11.55 11.13
CA ALA A 79 1.37 -12.88 10.53
C ALA A 79 1.23 -13.95 11.61
N ILE A 80 2.06 -13.90 12.66
CA ILE A 80 1.95 -14.82 13.81
C ILE A 80 0.59 -14.67 14.49
N ILE A 81 0.15 -13.44 14.78
CA ILE A 81 -1.17 -13.17 15.38
C ILE A 81 -2.28 -13.72 14.48
N SER A 82 -2.20 -13.51 13.17
CA SER A 82 -3.19 -14.01 12.20
C SER A 82 -3.26 -15.53 12.22
N VAL A 83 -2.13 -16.23 12.28
CA VAL A 83 -2.11 -17.70 12.40
C VAL A 83 -2.74 -18.16 13.73
N LEU A 84 -2.36 -17.54 14.84
CA LEU A 84 -2.89 -17.88 16.18
C LEU A 84 -4.40 -17.60 16.33
N THR A 85 -4.91 -16.61 15.60
CA THR A 85 -6.33 -16.20 15.61
C THR A 85 -7.13 -16.77 14.45
N LEU A 86 -6.59 -17.76 13.72
CA LEU A 86 -7.22 -18.38 12.55
C LEU A 86 -7.68 -17.36 11.47
N GLY A 87 -6.91 -16.29 11.29
CA GLY A 87 -7.13 -15.24 10.29
C GLY A 87 -7.89 -14.02 10.80
N LEU A 88 -8.43 -14.00 12.02
CA LEU A 88 -9.15 -12.83 12.53
C LEU A 88 -8.23 -11.61 12.74
N GLY A 89 -7.00 -11.84 13.19
CA GLY A 89 -5.97 -10.82 13.34
C GLY A 89 -5.60 -10.13 12.01
N TYR A 90 -5.82 -10.80 10.88
CA TYR A 90 -5.52 -10.28 9.55
C TYR A 90 -6.41 -9.08 9.20
N ILE A 91 -7.67 -9.07 9.66
CA ILE A 91 -8.59 -7.96 9.41
C ILE A 91 -8.07 -6.67 10.06
N VAL A 92 -7.67 -6.76 11.33
CA VAL A 92 -7.11 -5.61 12.07
C VAL A 92 -5.76 -5.19 11.49
N PHE A 93 -4.95 -6.15 11.10
CA PHE A 93 -3.67 -5.92 10.43
C PHE A 93 -3.86 -5.04 9.20
N MET A 94 -4.83 -5.33 8.33
CA MET A 94 -5.05 -4.58 7.09
C MET A 94 -5.28 -3.07 7.33
N TYR A 95 -6.07 -2.71 8.34
CA TYR A 95 -6.27 -1.30 8.71
C TYR A 95 -5.00 -0.64 9.25
N LYS A 96 -4.25 -1.36 10.10
CA LYS A 96 -2.99 -0.87 10.67
C LYS A 96 -1.94 -0.61 9.60
N ILE A 97 -1.85 -1.47 8.58
CA ILE A 97 -0.97 -1.32 7.43
C ILE A 97 -1.28 -0.02 6.71
N TYR A 98 -2.55 0.20 6.37
CA TYR A 98 -2.97 1.35 5.59
C TYR A 98 -2.69 2.66 6.35
N ALA A 99 -3.03 2.69 7.64
CA ALA A 99 -2.72 3.83 8.51
C ALA A 99 -1.21 4.08 8.62
N HIS A 100 -0.41 3.01 8.76
CA HIS A 100 1.05 3.13 8.81
C HIS A 100 1.62 3.69 7.50
N CYS A 101 1.18 3.16 6.35
CA CYS A 101 1.56 3.68 5.03
C CYS A 101 1.24 5.18 4.89
N LEU A 102 0.04 5.60 5.28
CA LEU A 102 -0.37 7.00 5.22
C LEU A 102 0.45 7.90 6.16
N ASN A 103 0.73 7.46 7.39
CA ASN A 103 1.51 8.23 8.37
C ASN A 103 2.95 8.52 7.91
N HIS A 104 3.48 7.69 7.00
CA HIS A 104 4.81 7.88 6.41
C HIS A 104 4.75 8.30 4.94
N THR A 105 3.58 8.71 4.46
CA THR A 105 3.45 9.31 3.13
C THR A 105 3.72 10.80 3.23
N LYS A 106 4.55 11.30 2.32
CA LYS A 106 4.84 12.73 2.16
C LYS A 106 4.32 13.19 0.81
N ILE A 107 3.99 14.47 0.71
CA ILE A 107 3.72 15.10 -0.59
C ILE A 107 5.08 15.57 -1.11
N ALA A 108 5.58 14.92 -2.15
CA ALA A 108 6.74 15.39 -2.89
C ALA A 108 6.26 16.42 -3.91
N ALA A 109 6.82 17.63 -3.87
CA ALA A 109 6.58 18.65 -4.90
C ALA A 109 7.19 18.17 -6.23
N VAL A 110 6.48 18.40 -7.33
CA VAL A 110 6.95 18.10 -8.69
C VAL A 110 7.76 19.28 -9.22
#